data_AF-A0A947I530-F1
#
_entry.id   AF-A0A947I530-F1
#
_cell.length_a   1.000
_cell.length_b   1.000
_cell.length_c   1.000
_cell.angle_alpha   90.00
_cell.angle_beta   90.00
_cell.angle_gamma   90.00
#
_symmetry.space_group_name_H-M   'P 1'
#
loop_
_entity.id
_entity.type
_entity.pdbx_description
1 polymer ?
#
loop_
_entity_poly.entity_id
_entity_poly.type
_entity_poly.pdbx_seq_one_letter_code
_entity_poly.pdbx_strand_id
1 'polypeptide(L)'
;MPAVKPVPLHIRQKILSDLKEQGKSVPELAREHNISDKTIYRWLSDKGKGNSVPWREYQKLKRENEALKAIVGDLTLDISRTKKI
;
A
#
# COMPACT_ATOMS: atom_id res chain seq x y z
N MET A 1 -30.23 1.06 11.42
CA MET A 1 -28.90 0.89 12.04
C MET A 1 -28.08 2.15 11.75
N PRO A 2 -27.48 2.82 12.74
CA PRO A 2 -26.67 4.00 12.47
C PRO A 2 -25.39 3.62 11.69
N ALA A 3 -25.01 4.44 10.72
CA ALA A 3 -23.81 4.26 9.93
C ALA A 3 -22.57 4.43 10.82
N VAL A 4 -21.78 3.37 10.98
CA VAL A 4 -20.51 3.43 11.71
C VAL A 4 -19.52 4.22 10.87
N LYS A 5 -19.04 5.36 11.40
CA LYS A 5 -18.03 6.17 10.73
C LYS A 5 -16.73 5.35 10.58
N PRO A 6 -16.15 5.28 9.37
CA PRO A 6 -14.92 4.51 9.17
C PRO A 6 -13.75 5.18 9.89
N VAL A 7 -12.92 4.36 10.54
CA VAL A 7 -11.67 4.83 11.16
C VAL A 7 -10.73 5.33 10.05
N PRO A 8 -10.18 6.55 10.16
CA PRO A 8 -9.22 7.07 9.19
C PRO A 8 -8.00 6.16 9.00
N LEU A 9 -7.49 6.08 7.77
CA LEU A 9 -6.38 5.20 7.39
C LEU A 9 -5.12 5.43 8.22
N HIS A 10 -4.78 6.69 8.52
CA HIS A 10 -3.60 7.04 9.31
C HIS A 10 -3.70 6.54 10.75
N ILE A 11 -4.90 6.53 11.35
CA ILE A 11 -5.12 5.99 12.70
C ILE A 11 -4.96 4.47 12.70
N ARG A 12 -5.54 3.79 11.71
CA ARG A 12 -5.35 2.35 11.52
C ARG A 12 -3.86 2.00 11.39
N GLN A 13 -3.12 2.74 10.58
CA GLN A 13 -1.68 2.52 10.36
C GLN A 13 -0.90 2.68 11.66
N LYS A 14 -1.15 3.76 12.41
CA LYS A 14 -0.52 4.00 13.72
C LYS A 14 -0.75 2.83 14.69
N ILE A 15 -2.00 2.39 14.85
CA ILE A 15 -2.36 1.27 15.74
C ILE A 15 -1.64 -0.02 15.33
N LEU A 16 -1.55 -0.31 14.02
CA LEU A 16 -0.87 -1.50 13.53
C LEU A 16 0.65 -1.44 13.67
N SER A 17 1.24 -0.24 13.65
CA SER A 17 2.66 -0.01 13.94
C SER A 17 2.94 -0.15 15.44
N ASP A 18 2.15 0.50 16.30
CA ASP A 18 2.29 0.42 17.76
C ASP A 18 2.16 -1.04 18.26
N LEU A 19 1.25 -1.82 17.68
CA LEU A 19 1.13 -3.25 17.97
C LEU A 19 2.38 -4.07 17.58
N LYS A 20 3.09 -3.66 16.53
CA LYS A 20 4.30 -4.36 16.05
C LYS A 20 5.57 -3.92 16.77
N GLU A 21 5.69 -2.62 17.05
CA GLU A 21 6.93 -1.99 17.52
C GLU A 21 6.97 -1.82 19.04
N GLN A 22 5.82 -1.54 19.66
CA GLN A 22 5.75 -1.27 21.11
C GLN A 22 5.28 -2.48 21.93
N GLY A 23 4.91 -3.59 21.28
CA GLY A 23 4.46 -4.81 21.96
C GLY A 23 3.17 -4.64 22.79
N LYS A 24 2.44 -3.53 22.61
CA LYS A 24 1.16 -3.25 23.28
C LYS A 24 0.12 -4.30 22.90
N SER A 25 -0.72 -4.69 23.85
CA SER A 25 -1.76 -5.68 23.59
C SER A 25 -2.94 -5.08 22.80
N VAL A 26 -3.64 -5.91 22.03
CA VAL A 26 -4.84 -5.50 21.27
C VAL A 26 -5.91 -4.82 22.17
N PRO A 27 -6.20 -5.33 23.38
CA PRO A 27 -7.18 -4.70 24.28
C PRO A 27 -6.77 -3.32 24.82
N GLU A 28 -5.47 -3.04 24.92
CA GLU A 28 -4.97 -1.73 25.35
C GLU A 28 -5.12 -0.68 24.25
N LEU A 29 -4.70 -1.03 23.03
CA LEU A 29 -4.84 -0.17 21.85
C LEU A 29 -6.31 0.10 21.50
N ALA A 30 -7.18 -0.89 21.70
CA ALA A 30 -8.61 -0.73 21.50
C ALA A 30 -9.21 0.32 22.45
N ARG A 31 -8.81 0.28 23.72
CA ARG A 31 -9.22 1.26 24.74
C ARG A 31 -8.63 2.65 24.45
N GLU A 32 -7.35 2.74 24.12
CA GLU A 32 -6.65 4.00 23.83
C GLU A 32 -7.29 4.75 22.64
N HIS A 33 -7.71 4.01 21.60
CA HIS A 33 -8.27 4.59 20.38
C HIS A 33 -9.81 4.52 20.29
N ASN A 34 -10.48 4.09 21.37
CA ASN A 34 -11.94 3.93 21.44
C ASN A 34 -12.52 3.14 20.23
N ILE A 35 -11.86 2.03 19.89
CA ILE A 35 -12.27 1.09 18.85
C ILE A 35 -12.49 -0.28 19.44
N SER A 36 -13.27 -1.14 18.76
CA SER A 36 -13.45 -2.51 19.24
C SER A 36 -12.23 -3.38 18.92
N ASP A 37 -11.87 -4.28 19.82
CA ASP A 37 -10.83 -5.30 19.64
C ASP A 37 -11.05 -6.08 18.34
N LYS A 38 -12.32 -6.41 18.04
CA LYS A 38 -12.75 -7.09 16.81
C LYS A 38 -12.33 -6.33 15.55
N THR A 39 -12.35 -4.99 15.59
CA THR A 39 -11.89 -4.14 14.48
C THR A 39 -10.38 -4.29 14.27
N ILE A 40 -9.59 -4.34 15.35
CA ILE A 40 -8.14 -4.51 15.28
C ILE A 40 -7.79 -5.91 14.76
N TYR A 41 -8.44 -6.96 15.28
CA TYR A 41 -8.28 -8.32 14.78
C TYR A 41 -8.66 -8.44 13.29
N ARG A 42 -9.73 -7.77 12.85
CA ARG A 42 -10.09 -7.70 11.42
C ARG A 42 -8.99 -7.03 10.59
N TRP A 43 -8.37 -5.97 11.08
CA TRP A 43 -7.26 -5.33 10.36
C TRP A 43 -6.01 -6.20 10.30
N LEU A 44 -5.77 -7.03 11.32
CA LEU A 44 -4.69 -8.01 11.32
C LEU A 44 -4.92 -9.11 10.29
N SER A 45 -6.15 -9.63 10.18
CA SER A 45 -6.50 -10.57 9.12
C SER A 45 -6.47 -9.94 7.73
N ASP A 46 -6.81 -8.66 7.62
CA ASP A 46 -6.81 -7.90 6.35
C ASP A 46 -5.41 -7.43 5.93
N LYS A 47 -4.33 -7.70 6.69
CA LYS A 47 -2.95 -7.31 6.32
C LYS A 47 -2.49 -7.90 4.97
N GLY A 48 -3.18 -8.90 4.43
CA GLY A 48 -2.97 -9.41 3.07
C GLY A 48 -3.78 -8.72 1.97
N LYS A 49 -4.82 -7.94 2.31
CA LYS A 49 -5.76 -7.33 1.34
C LYS A 49 -5.60 -5.81 1.19
N GLY A 50 -4.94 -5.15 2.14
CA GLY A 50 -4.79 -3.69 2.17
C GLY A 50 -3.47 -3.13 1.63
N ASN A 51 -2.47 -3.98 1.41
CA ASN A 51 -1.18 -3.61 0.82
C ASN A 51 -1.08 -3.92 -0.69
N SER A 52 -2.16 -4.43 -1.29
CA SER A 52 -2.24 -4.57 -2.74
C SER A 52 -2.47 -3.19 -3.35
N VAL A 53 -1.53 -2.74 -4.17
CA VAL A 53 -1.74 -1.61 -5.10
C VAL A 53 -3.08 -1.82 -5.79
N PRO A 54 -3.99 -0.82 -5.82
CA PRO A 54 -5.24 -0.93 -6.54
C PRO A 54 -4.98 -1.44 -7.96
N TRP A 55 -5.70 -2.48 -8.39
CA TRP A 55 -5.46 -3.13 -9.69
C TRP A 55 -5.36 -2.13 -10.86
N ARG A 56 -6.17 -1.07 -10.80
CA ARG A 56 -6.18 0.02 -11.77
C ARG A 56 -4.88 0.84 -11.77
N GLU A 57 -4.33 1.15 -10.59
CA GLU A 57 -3.05 1.85 -10.46
C GLU A 57 -1.89 0.96 -10.92
N TYR A 58 -1.92 -0.32 -10.56
CA TYR A 58 -0.95 -1.31 -11.04
C TYR A 58 -0.94 -1.41 -12.58
N GLN A 59 -2.12 -1.50 -13.21
CA GLN A 59 -2.26 -1.55 -14.66
C GLN A 59 -1.77 -0.27 -15.35
N LYS A 60 -2.09 0.91 -14.78
CA LYS A 60 -1.57 2.19 -15.28
C LYS A 60 -0.05 2.22 -15.21
N LEU A 61 0.52 1.88 -14.06
CA LEU A 61 1.96 1.90 -13.84
C LEU A 61 2.69 0.88 -14.73
N LYS A 62 2.09 -0.29 -14.96
CA LYS A 62 2.62 -1.31 -15.87
C LYS A 62 2.70 -0.78 -17.31
N ARG A 63 1.63 -0.13 -17.82
CA ARG A 63 1.62 0.45 -19.17
C ARG A 63 2.65 1.57 -19.32
N GLU A 64 2.76 2.45 -18.32
CA GLU A 64 3.77 3.51 -18.30
C GLU A 64 5.19 2.91 -18.33
N ASN A 65 5.44 1.85 -17.55
CA ASN A 65 6.73 1.17 -17.53
C ASN A 65 7.08 0.53 -18.89
N GLU A 66 6.10 -0.12 -19.54
CA GLU A 66 6.27 -0.70 -20.88
C GLU A 66 6.59 0.37 -21.94
N ALA A 67 5.88 1.50 -21.92
CA ALA A 67 6.13 2.61 -22.84
C ALA A 67 7.54 3.22 -22.62
N LEU A 68 7.93 3.41 -21.36
CA LEU A 68 9.27 3.93 -21.03
C LEU A 68 10.38 2.99 -21.50
N LYS A 69 10.20 1.67 -21.30
CA LYS A 69 11.17 0.67 -21.78
C LYS A 69 11.32 0.67 -23.30
N ALA A 70 10.22 0.84 -24.03
CA ALA A 70 10.26 0.93 -25.49
C ALA A 70 11.08 2.15 -25.94
N ILE A 71 10.79 3.33 -25.40
CA ILE A 71 11.52 4.58 -25.71
C ILE A 71 13.01 4.44 -25.39
N VAL A 72 13.35 3.86 -24.23
CA VAL A 72 14.74 3.62 -23.85
C VAL A 72 15.41 2.64 -24.81
N GLY A 73 14.71 1.60 -25.25
CA GLY A 73 15.18 0.66 -26.26
C GLY A 73 15.54 1.36 -27.57
N ASP A 74 14.62 2.17 -28.10
CA ASP A 74 14.82 2.92 -29.34
C ASP A 74 16.00 3.88 -29.23
N LEU A 75 16.07 4.66 -28.14
CA LEU A 75 17.17 5.59 -27.88
C LEU A 75 18.52 4.85 -27.76
N THR A 76 18.53 3.68 -27.12
CA THR A 76 19.76 2.87 -26.98
C THR A 76 20.23 2.35 -28.34
N LEU A 77 19.30 1.92 -29.19
CA LEU A 77 19.59 1.48 -30.56
C LEU A 77 20.16 2.64 -31.39
N ASP A 78 19.55 3.83 -31.32
CA ASP A 78 20.04 5.01 -32.02
C ASP A 78 21.45 5.40 -31.57
N ILE A 79 21.69 5.48 -30.26
CA ILE A 79 23.04 5.75 -29.71
C ILE A 79 24.05 4.71 -30.21
N SER A 80 23.68 3.43 -30.25
CA SER A 80 24.57 2.38 -30.72
C SER A 80 24.91 2.50 -32.22
N ARG A 81 23.96 2.98 -33.03
CA ARG A 81 24.15 3.23 -34.46
C ARG A 81 25.05 4.45 -34.68
N THR A 82 24.81 5.54 -33.96
CA THR A 82 25.61 6.77 -34.06
C THR A 82 27.06 6.57 -33.57
N LYS A 83 27.30 5.70 -32.58
CA LYS A 83 28.65 5.39 -32.08
C LYS A 83 29.47 4.43 -32.96
N LYS A 84 28.84 3.76 -33.93
CA LYS A 84 29.51 2.83 -34.86
C LYS A 84 30.01 3.50 -36.15
N ILE A 85 29.81 4.81 -36.26
CA ILE A 85 30.33 5.68 -37.33
C ILE A 85 31.47 6.49 -36.71
#